data_AF-A0AAD7RVS7-F1
#
_entry.id   AF-A0AAD7RVS7-F1
#
_cell.length_a   1.000
_cell.length_b   1.000
_cell.length_c   1.000
_cell.angle_alpha   90.00
_cell.angle_beta   90.00
_cell.angle_gamma   90.00
#
_symmetry.space_group_name_H-M   'P 1'
#
loop_
_entity.id
_entity.type
_entity.pdbx_description
1 polymer ?
#
loop_
_entity_poly.entity_id
_entity_poly.type
_entity_poly.pdbx_seq_one_letter_code
_entity_poly.pdbx_strand_id
1 'polypeptide(L)'
;MKLGVLKIGADISAVTDLNQSLQQQYPTVFQGVGKLKTKQVKLYIDTNVTPVAQPLRRIPFNLRGPVEKKIQELLDLDIIEPVDGPTPWVNPVVIVPKANSEIRLCLDMRQA
;
A
#
# COMPACT_ATOMS: atom_id res chain seq x y z
N MET A 1 -17.89 19.70 61.70
CA MET A 1 -16.47 19.64 61.29
C MET A 1 -16.30 18.47 60.34
N LYS A 2 -15.98 18.71 59.06
CA LYS A 2 -15.64 17.62 58.11
C LYS A 2 -14.12 17.48 58.11
N LEU A 3 -13.61 16.37 58.65
CA LEU A 3 -12.19 16.03 58.60
C LEU A 3 -11.82 15.76 57.13
N GLY A 4 -10.99 16.62 56.55
CA GLY A 4 -10.44 16.45 55.21
C GLY A 4 -9.39 15.34 55.24
N VAL A 5 -9.69 14.21 54.61
CA VAL A 5 -8.73 13.11 54.47
C VAL A 5 -7.77 13.49 53.33
N LEU A 6 -6.49 13.66 53.65
CA LEU A 6 -5.42 13.88 52.68
C LEU A 6 -5.12 12.54 51.98
N LYS A 7 -5.48 12.43 50.70
CA LYS A 7 -5.14 11.28 49.87
C LYS A 7 -3.69 11.40 49.40
N ILE A 8 -2.76 10.78 50.15
CA ILE A 8 -1.38 10.58 49.70
C ILE A 8 -1.33 9.25 48.97
N GLY A 9 -1.47 9.31 47.66
CA GLY A 9 -1.03 8.28 46.73
C GLY A 9 -0.36 9.00 45.59
N ALA A 10 0.73 8.45 45.04
CA ALA A 10 1.25 8.94 43.78
C ALA A 10 0.08 9.01 42.80
N ASP A 11 -0.14 10.16 42.18
CA ASP A 11 -0.86 10.17 40.91
C ASP A 11 -0.10 9.15 40.07
N ILE A 12 -0.72 8.00 39.82
CA ILE A 12 -0.24 7.04 38.84
C ILE A 12 -0.38 7.83 37.55
N SER A 13 0.69 8.57 37.27
CA SER A 13 0.99 9.25 36.04
C SER A 13 0.48 8.32 34.97
N ALA A 14 -0.55 8.79 34.26
CA ALA A 14 -1.18 8.09 33.17
C ALA A 14 -0.10 7.31 32.45
N VAL A 15 -0.22 5.98 32.41
CA VAL A 15 0.57 5.18 31.48
C VAL A 15 0.05 5.62 30.12
N THR A 16 0.59 6.73 29.62
CA THR A 16 0.30 7.22 28.30
C THR A 16 0.70 6.09 27.39
N ASP A 17 -0.27 5.52 26.69
CA ASP A 17 0.00 4.48 25.71
C ASP A 17 1.05 5.06 24.76
N LEU A 18 2.27 4.52 24.85
CA LEU A 18 3.42 5.02 24.09
C LEU A 18 3.09 5.04 22.60
N ASN A 19 2.27 4.09 22.12
CA ASN A 19 1.81 4.07 20.73
C ASN A 19 0.95 5.29 20.40
N GLN A 20 0.03 5.66 21.30
CA GLN A 20 -0.81 6.83 21.13
C GLN A 20 0.01 8.12 21.16
N SER A 21 0.99 8.23 22.08
CA SER A 21 1.91 9.38 22.13
C SER A 21 2.75 9.49 20.85
N LEU A 22 3.27 8.38 20.33
CA LEU A 22 4.05 8.35 19.09
C LEU A 22 3.20 8.69 17.85
N GLN A 23 1.97 8.20 17.77
CA GLN A 23 1.04 8.54 16.68
C GLN A 23 0.67 10.02 16.70
N GLN A 24 0.47 10.60 17.89
CA GLN A 24 0.22 12.04 18.04
C GLN A 24 1.43 12.89 17.69
N GLN A 25 2.64 12.42 18.04
CA GLN A 25 3.88 13.13 17.77
C GLN A 25 4.30 13.07 16.30
N TYR A 26 4.05 11.94 15.62
CA TYR A 26 4.45 11.70 14.23
C TYR A 26 3.27 11.27 13.35
N PRO A 27 2.19 12.06 13.27
CA PRO A 27 0.95 11.63 12.60
C PRO A 27 1.17 11.31 11.11
N THR A 28 2.11 12.00 10.47
CA THR A 28 2.44 11.80 9.06
C THR A 28 3.14 10.46 8.77
N VAL A 29 3.81 9.87 9.76
CA VAL A 29 4.51 8.58 9.60
C VAL A 29 3.53 7.41 9.64
N PHE A 30 2.41 7.57 10.34
CA PHE A 30 1.39 6.52 10.52
C PHE A 30 0.18 6.69 9.59
N GLN A 31 0.30 7.49 8.53
CA GLN A 31 -0.76 7.74 7.56
C GLN A 31 -0.34 7.33 6.14
N GLY A 32 -1.22 6.61 5.45
CA GLY A 32 -1.06 6.22 4.05
C GLY A 32 0.11 5.26 3.81
N VAL A 33 0.48 5.12 2.53
CA VAL A 33 1.59 4.26 2.09
C VAL A 33 2.95 4.98 2.08
N GLY A 34 2.94 6.31 2.04
CA GLY A 34 4.14 7.13 1.89
C GLY A 34 4.69 7.14 0.46
N LYS A 35 5.56 8.12 0.15
CA LYS A 35 6.28 8.24 -1.12
C LYS A 35 7.70 8.73 -0.85
N LEU A 36 8.71 7.99 -1.28
CA LEU A 36 10.10 8.40 -1.16
C LEU A 36 10.42 9.47 -2.20
N LYS A 37 10.59 10.73 -1.76
CA LYS A 37 10.80 11.87 -2.68
C LYS A 37 12.27 12.19 -2.98
N THR A 38 13.20 11.55 -2.29
CA THR A 38 14.64 11.94 -2.30
C THR A 38 15.48 11.16 -3.30
N LYS A 39 15.04 9.99 -3.74
CA LYS A 39 15.78 9.13 -4.66
C LYS A 39 14.85 8.45 -5.65
N GLN A 40 15.26 8.43 -6.91
CA GLN A 40 14.65 7.60 -7.95
C GLN A 40 15.41 6.27 -8.03
N VAL A 41 14.68 5.16 -8.01
CA VAL A 41 15.26 3.82 -8.15
C VAL A 41 15.45 3.52 -9.63
N LYS A 42 16.65 3.10 -10.02
CA LYS A 42 16.94 2.56 -11.35
C LYS A 42 16.99 1.04 -11.27
N LEU A 43 16.16 0.38 -12.08
CA LEU A 43 16.22 -1.07 -12.27
C LEU A 43 17.24 -1.38 -13.35
N TYR A 44 18.21 -2.25 -13.04
CA TYR A 44 19.21 -2.72 -13.99
C TYR A 44 18.68 -3.98 -14.68
N ILE A 45 18.74 -4.00 -16.01
CA ILE A 45 18.29 -5.10 -16.85
C ILE A 45 19.49 -5.56 -17.67
N ASP A 46 19.66 -6.88 -17.82
CA ASP A 46 20.65 -7.44 -18.74
C ASP A 46 20.21 -7.15 -20.19
N THR A 47 21.05 -6.43 -20.92
CA THR A 47 20.77 -6.00 -22.29
C THR A 47 20.72 -7.14 -23.30
N ASN A 48 21.21 -8.33 -22.94
CA ASN A 48 21.14 -9.52 -23.78
C ASN A 48 19.79 -10.24 -23.68
N VAL A 49 18.95 -9.87 -22.71
CA VAL A 49 17.62 -10.47 -22.53
C VAL A 49 16.64 -9.83 -23.50
N THR A 50 15.96 -10.67 -24.28
CA THR A 50 14.89 -10.22 -25.17
C THR A 50 13.65 -9.84 -24.36
N PRO A 51 13.11 -8.62 -24.52
CA PRO A 51 11.89 -8.22 -23.85
C PRO A 51 10.69 -9.09 -24.21
N VAL A 52 9.84 -9.35 -23.22
CA VAL A 52 8.61 -10.13 -23.39
C VAL A 52 7.39 -9.27 -23.11
N ALA A 53 6.54 -9.13 -24.11
CA ALA A 53 5.20 -8.54 -23.98
C ALA A 53 4.15 -9.65 -23.93
N GLN A 54 3.70 -9.99 -22.74
CA GLN A 54 2.71 -11.05 -22.53
C GLN A 54 1.28 -10.51 -22.69
N PRO A 55 0.36 -11.29 -23.30
CA PRO A 55 -1.03 -10.88 -23.42
C PRO A 55 -1.74 -10.84 -22.06
N LEU A 56 -2.68 -9.92 -21.92
CA LEU A 56 -3.52 -9.82 -20.72
C LEU A 56 -4.40 -11.07 -20.58
N ARG A 57 -4.50 -11.59 -19.35
CA ARG A 57 -5.40 -12.71 -19.05
C ARG A 57 -6.85 -12.23 -18.98
N ARG A 58 -7.77 -13.09 -19.43
CA ARG A 58 -9.21 -12.79 -19.37
C ARG A 58 -9.65 -12.61 -17.92
N ILE A 59 -10.24 -11.46 -17.62
CA ILE A 59 -10.82 -11.15 -16.32
C ILE A 59 -12.26 -11.70 -16.26
N PRO A 60 -12.60 -12.55 -15.27
CA PRO A 60 -13.97 -12.99 -15.02
C PRO A 60 -14.93 -11.81 -14.85
N PHE A 61 -16.15 -11.92 -15.37
CA PHE A 61 -17.08 -10.79 -15.45
C PHE A 61 -17.39 -10.18 -14.08
N ASN A 62 -17.60 -11.02 -13.06
CA ASN A 62 -17.84 -10.60 -11.68
C ASN A 62 -16.67 -9.84 -11.03
N LEU A 63 -15.44 -9.99 -11.56
CA LEU A 63 -14.24 -9.35 -11.03
C LEU A 63 -13.87 -8.06 -11.77
N ARG A 64 -14.53 -7.72 -12.89
CA ARG A 64 -14.22 -6.50 -13.65
C ARG A 64 -14.38 -5.24 -12.81
N GLY A 65 -15.54 -5.05 -12.17
CA GLY A 65 -15.80 -3.90 -11.30
C GLY A 65 -14.82 -3.80 -10.12
N PRO A 66 -14.56 -4.89 -9.38
CA PRO A 66 -13.51 -4.90 -8.35
C PRO A 66 -12.11 -4.54 -8.87
N VAL A 67 -11.73 -5.03 -10.06
CA VAL A 67 -10.44 -4.71 -10.69
C VAL A 67 -10.35 -3.25 -11.06
N GLU A 68 -11.35 -2.70 -11.74
CA GLU A 68 -11.41 -1.28 -12.10
C GLU A 68 -11.32 -0.38 -10.87
N LYS A 69 -12.09 -0.69 -9.81
CA LYS A 69 -12.03 0.04 -8.54
C LYS A 69 -10.62 0.00 -7.94
N LYS A 70 -9.97 -1.17 -7.97
CA LYS A 70 -8.63 -1.31 -7.38
C LYS A 70 -7.56 -0.58 -8.21
N ILE A 71 -7.66 -0.59 -9.54
CA ILE A 71 -6.78 0.19 -10.42
C ILE A 71 -6.96 1.69 -10.13
N GLN A 72 -8.20 2.17 -10.04
CA GLN A 72 -8.47 3.57 -9.73
C GLN A 72 -7.89 3.98 -8.38
N GLU A 73 -8.07 3.14 -7.34
CA GLU A 73 -7.47 3.39 -6.02
C GLU A 73 -5.94 3.51 -6.10
N LEU A 74 -5.27 2.67 -6.89
CA LEU A 74 -3.81 2.73 -7.05
C LEU A 74 -3.34 3.97 -7.84
N LEU A 75 -4.14 4.42 -8.81
CA LEU A 75 -3.89 5.68 -9.53
C LEU A 75 -4.07 6.88 -8.59
N ASP A 76 -5.15 6.92 -7.82
CA ASP A 76 -5.45 7.99 -6.86
C ASP A 76 -4.38 8.09 -5.75
N LEU A 77 -3.82 6.94 -5.37
CA LEU A 77 -2.71 6.85 -4.41
C LEU A 77 -1.33 7.14 -5.02
N ASP A 78 -1.25 7.44 -6.33
CA ASP A 78 -0.01 7.75 -7.04
C ASP A 78 1.04 6.60 -6.92
N ILE A 79 0.54 5.36 -6.93
CA ILE A 79 1.35 4.12 -6.88
C ILE A 79 1.66 3.61 -8.30
N ILE A 80 0.70 3.79 -9.23
CA ILE A 80 0.84 3.42 -10.65
C ILE A 80 0.47 4.62 -11.52
N GLU A 81 0.92 4.60 -12.77
CA GLU A 81 0.63 5.62 -13.78
C GLU A 81 0.24 4.96 -15.11
N PRO A 82 -0.59 5.60 -15.94
CA PRO A 82 -0.82 5.14 -17.31
C PRO A 82 0.47 5.25 -18.12
N VAL A 83 0.69 4.28 -19.01
CA VAL A 83 1.82 4.30 -19.94
C VAL A 83 1.32 4.68 -21.33
N ASP A 84 2.01 5.64 -21.95
CA ASP A 84 1.74 6.07 -23.32
C ASP A 84 2.49 5.20 -24.33
N GLY A 85 1.74 4.59 -25.26
CA GLY A 85 2.31 3.80 -26.36
C GLY A 85 2.73 2.37 -25.97
N PRO A 86 3.29 1.62 -26.93
CA PRO A 86 3.69 0.23 -26.71
C PRO A 86 4.96 0.13 -25.85
N THR A 87 4.93 -0.75 -24.85
CA THR A 87 6.10 -1.07 -24.03
C THR A 87 6.73 -2.40 -24.44
N PRO A 88 8.08 -2.53 -24.34
CA PRO A 88 8.76 -3.78 -24.65
C PRO A 88 8.50 -4.88 -23.60
N TRP A 89 8.19 -4.49 -22.37
CA TRP A 89 7.87 -5.39 -21.26
C TRP A 89 6.41 -5.22 -20.86
N VAL A 90 5.66 -6.32 -20.87
CA VAL A 90 4.25 -6.36 -20.42
C VAL A 90 4.04 -7.67 -19.66
N ASN A 91 3.61 -7.57 -18.40
CA ASN A 91 3.29 -8.72 -17.57
C ASN A 91 1.78 -8.79 -17.31
N PRO A 92 1.17 -9.98 -17.32
CA PRO A 92 -0.25 -10.10 -17.07
C PRO A 92 -0.55 -9.93 -15.58
N VAL A 93 -1.68 -9.29 -15.29
CA VAL A 93 -2.20 -9.17 -13.93
C VAL A 93 -2.91 -10.46 -13.51
N VAL A 94 -2.66 -10.89 -12.27
CA VAL A 94 -3.30 -12.00 -11.58
C VAL A 94 -4.13 -11.44 -10.43
N ILE A 95 -5.39 -11.86 -10.36
CA ILE A 95 -6.34 -11.39 -9.35
C ILE A 95 -6.41 -12.43 -8.24
N VAL A 96 -6.12 -12.01 -7.01
CA VAL A 96 -6.15 -12.90 -5.83
C VAL A 96 -7.18 -12.37 -4.83
N PRO A 97 -8.20 -13.16 -4.44
CA PRO A 97 -9.17 -12.73 -3.44
C PRO A 97 -8.54 -12.62 -2.05
N LYS A 98 -8.99 -11.63 -1.27
CA LYS A 98 -8.70 -11.48 0.16
C LYS A 98 -9.87 -12.02 0.97
N ALA A 99 -9.61 -12.33 2.25
CA ALA A 99 -10.64 -12.80 3.18
C ALA A 99 -11.76 -11.76 3.43
N ASN A 100 -11.47 -10.46 3.26
CA ASN A 100 -12.42 -9.36 3.44
C ASN A 100 -13.18 -8.99 2.15
N SER A 101 -13.34 -9.93 1.20
CA SER A 101 -14.02 -9.73 -0.09
C SER A 101 -13.38 -8.70 -1.04
N GLU A 102 -12.22 -8.16 -0.69
CA GLU A 102 -11.39 -7.37 -1.60
C GLU A 102 -10.51 -8.26 -2.49
N ILE A 103 -9.81 -7.64 -3.43
CA ILE A 103 -8.85 -8.32 -4.31
C ILE A 103 -7.44 -7.73 -4.16
N ARG A 104 -6.43 -8.54 -4.46
CA ARG A 104 -5.06 -8.10 -4.75
C ARG A 104 -4.83 -8.21 -6.26
N LEU A 105 -4.21 -7.19 -6.83
CA LEU A 105 -3.65 -7.24 -8.16
C LEU A 105 -2.17 -7.60 -8.03
N CYS A 106 -1.79 -8.75 -8.59
CA CYS A 106 -0.42 -9.26 -8.58
C CYS A 106 0.12 -9.30 -10.02
N LEU A 107 1.37 -8.92 -10.22
CA LEU A 107 2.03 -9.05 -11.53
C LEU A 107 2.70 -10.43 -11.64
N ASP A 108 2.45 -11.13 -12.74
CA ASP A 108 3.15 -12.37 -13.06
C ASP A 108 4.49 -12.08 -13.76
N MET A 109 5.56 -11.99 -12.96
CA MET A 109 6.91 -11.61 -13.42
C MET A 109 7.76 -12.81 -13.89
N ARG A 110 7.16 -13.99 -14.11
CA ARG A 110 7.93 -15.22 -14.41
C ARG A 110 8.62 -15.25 -15.78
N GLN A 111 8.24 -14.34 -16.68
CA GLN A 111 8.85 -14.16 -18.01
C GLN A 111 9.48 -12.78 -18.18
N ALA A 112 9.68 -12.06 -17.06
CA ALA A 112 10.39 -10.78 -17.04
C ALA A 112 11.91 -10.97 -17.12
#